data_AF-A0A9E0KLI5-F1
#
_entry.id   AF-A0A9E0KLI5-F1
#
_cell.length_a   1.000
_cell.length_b   1.000
_cell.length_c   1.000
_cell.angle_alpha   90.00
_cell.angle_beta   90.00
_cell.angle_gamma   90.00
#
_symmetry.space_group_name_H-M   'P 1'
#
loop_
_entity.id
_entity.type
_entity.pdbx_description
1 polymer ?
#
loop_
_entity_poly.entity_id
_entity_poly.type
_entity_poly.pdbx_seq_one_letter_code
_entity_poly.pdbx_strand_id
1 'polypeptide(L)'
;MIKKITLNKIYLLIVFTCLFIFEYYGMMGMNMEDDVRVYTVIPNFLLCTVFMVYAFLHGNNLLHLPSVIKRFVLMYFALFFFSLILNFSLTYKELISFASATWIMPLGFIYSYIIFKKYDLDKWVFKLSFVLFFLLIINYFNIFLFLNTDSNYQSLITAYYPMFLLPFILSSTKNKLFKFLILGLSLFTIFTCMKRGGLIALILATAVYYLVDYLLVGRSKYKIVSVFVIVGVVLVVIFSFLKYDDMTGNQFTTRLESIEDDEGSGRIDVWLETIRLITNSDTAGILFGHGHLAVIRDSVLSLSSHNDFMEIFYNYGIFVFLLYCVFHISLIKLCFKLIKQKSSLAAPMTMSYVIFFTLTLISHIYFYPYFAFLLLFWGKALGTLEREKSLNTTNAIK
;
A
#
# COMPACT_ATOMS: atom_id res chain seq x y z
N MET A 1 -22.67 25.34 -3.00
CA MET A 1 -21.30 24.84 -2.74
C MET A 1 -21.19 24.12 -1.38
N ILE A 2 -21.65 24.72 -0.27
CA ILE A 2 -21.55 24.17 1.09
C ILE A 2 -22.19 22.78 1.25
N LYS A 3 -23.44 22.58 0.80
CA LYS A 3 -24.12 21.26 0.85
C LYS A 3 -23.34 20.13 0.17
N LYS A 4 -22.68 20.42 -0.97
CA LYS A 4 -21.85 19.44 -1.70
C LYS A 4 -20.56 19.09 -0.94
N ILE A 5 -19.94 20.06 -0.27
CA ILE A 5 -18.76 19.82 0.57
C ILE A 5 -19.13 18.93 1.77
N THR A 6 -20.26 19.18 2.41
CA THR A 6 -20.74 18.34 3.53
C THR A 6 -21.00 16.90 3.08
N LEU A 7 -21.66 16.71 1.93
CA LEU A 7 -21.92 15.37 1.39
C LEU A 7 -20.61 14.61 1.06
N ASN A 8 -19.62 15.28 0.47
CA ASN A 8 -18.32 14.68 0.18
C ASN A 8 -17.53 14.28 1.45
N LYS A 9 -17.68 15.05 2.54
CA LYS A 9 -17.11 14.68 3.84
C LYS A 9 -17.73 13.39 4.39
N ILE A 10 -19.04 13.21 4.20
CA ILE A 10 -19.77 11.99 4.57
C ILE A 10 -19.30 10.81 3.73
N TYR A 11 -19.17 10.97 2.41
CA TYR A 11 -18.64 9.89 1.56
C TYR A 11 -17.22 9.47 1.98
N LEU A 12 -16.33 10.42 2.27
CA LEU A 12 -14.99 10.09 2.77
C LEU A 12 -15.01 9.38 4.14
N LEU A 13 -15.93 9.78 5.03
CA LEU A 13 -16.11 9.09 6.31
C LEU A 13 -16.53 7.63 6.07
N ILE A 14 -17.52 7.39 5.22
CA ILE A 14 -17.96 6.03 4.84
C ILE A 14 -16.78 5.23 4.28
N VAL A 15 -15.99 5.81 3.36
CA VAL A 15 -14.84 5.12 2.76
C VAL A 15 -13.80 4.72 3.82
N PHE A 16 -13.40 5.64 4.69
CA PHE A 16 -12.41 5.36 5.74
C PHE A 16 -12.95 4.37 6.79
N THR A 17 -14.25 4.44 7.12
CA THR A 17 -14.89 3.49 8.03
C THR A 17 -14.97 2.09 7.41
N CYS A 18 -15.34 1.96 6.14
CA CYS A 18 -15.36 0.66 5.47
C CYS A 18 -13.97 0.04 5.38
N LEU A 19 -12.94 0.84 5.06
CA LEU A 19 -11.56 0.36 5.08
C LEU A 19 -11.13 -0.06 6.49
N PHE A 20 -11.48 0.70 7.53
CA PHE A 20 -11.22 0.29 8.91
C PHE A 20 -11.88 -1.04 9.28
N ILE A 21 -13.17 -1.19 8.97
CA ILE A 21 -13.95 -2.41 9.25
C ILE A 21 -13.33 -3.59 8.51
N PHE A 22 -13.00 -3.40 7.22
CA PHE A 22 -12.32 -4.42 6.44
C PHE A 22 -11.02 -4.84 7.11
N GLU A 23 -10.15 -3.88 7.45
CA GLU A 23 -8.88 -4.21 8.10
C GLU A 23 -9.13 -4.89 9.44
N TYR A 24 -10.03 -4.36 10.28
CA TYR A 24 -10.36 -4.96 11.57
C TYR A 24 -10.74 -6.44 11.46
N TYR A 25 -11.67 -6.78 10.56
CA TYR A 25 -12.08 -8.16 10.35
C TYR A 25 -11.03 -9.00 9.61
N GLY A 26 -10.26 -8.40 8.69
CA GLY A 26 -9.11 -9.07 8.07
C GLY A 26 -8.04 -9.43 9.10
N MET A 27 -7.88 -8.61 10.15
CA MET A 27 -6.97 -8.88 11.26
C MET A 27 -7.50 -9.97 12.20
N MET A 28 -8.81 -10.03 12.45
CA MET A 28 -9.44 -11.07 13.27
C MET A 28 -9.64 -12.41 12.55
N GLY A 29 -9.81 -12.39 11.24
CA GLY A 29 -10.12 -13.54 10.39
C GLY A 29 -9.00 -14.54 10.16
N MET A 30 -7.80 -14.28 10.69
CA MET A 30 -6.72 -15.28 10.67
C MET A 30 -7.03 -16.50 11.57
N ASN A 31 -8.10 -16.48 12.38
CA ASN A 31 -8.42 -17.53 13.36
C ASN A 31 -9.86 -18.10 13.33
N MET A 32 -10.73 -17.75 12.37
CA MET A 32 -12.11 -18.29 12.35
C MET A 32 -12.58 -18.65 10.93
N GLU A 33 -13.17 -19.86 10.79
CA GLU A 33 -13.79 -20.39 9.58
C GLU A 33 -14.91 -19.49 9.01
N ASP A 34 -15.18 -19.65 7.70
CA ASP A 34 -16.24 -19.14 6.79
C ASP A 34 -17.02 -17.85 7.10
N ASP A 35 -17.43 -17.56 8.34
CA ASP A 35 -18.18 -16.36 8.73
C ASP A 35 -17.35 -15.07 8.60
N VAL A 36 -16.03 -15.10 8.83
CA VAL A 36 -15.18 -13.90 8.72
C VAL A 36 -15.00 -13.41 7.28
N ARG A 37 -15.19 -14.29 6.28
CA ARG A 37 -15.19 -13.89 4.87
C ARG A 37 -16.39 -13.01 4.52
N VAL A 38 -17.54 -13.19 5.18
CA VAL A 38 -18.73 -12.34 4.97
C VAL A 38 -18.47 -10.91 5.45
N TYR A 39 -17.82 -10.75 6.61
CA TYR A 39 -17.52 -9.45 7.21
C TYR A 39 -16.43 -8.65 6.47
N THR A 40 -15.65 -9.31 5.59
CA THR A 40 -14.68 -8.64 4.70
C THR A 40 -15.26 -8.34 3.32
N VAL A 41 -16.18 -9.17 2.81
CA VAL A 41 -16.83 -8.96 1.50
C VAL A 41 -17.85 -7.80 1.53
N ILE A 42 -18.65 -7.67 2.59
CA ILE A 42 -19.67 -6.62 2.69
C ILE A 42 -19.06 -5.20 2.61
N PRO A 43 -18.01 -4.85 3.39
CA PRO A 43 -17.34 -3.55 3.27
C PRO A 43 -16.77 -3.30 1.87
N ASN A 44 -16.19 -4.32 1.22
CA ASN A 44 -15.66 -4.19 -0.15
C ASN A 44 -16.75 -3.90 -1.16
N PHE A 45 -17.90 -4.58 -1.06
CA PHE A 45 -19.04 -4.34 -1.93
C PHE A 45 -19.62 -2.93 -1.74
N LEU A 46 -19.72 -2.48 -0.48
CA LEU A 46 -20.15 -1.12 -0.16
C LEU A 46 -19.19 -0.08 -0.72
N LEU A 47 -17.87 -0.29 -0.59
CA LEU A 47 -16.84 0.58 -1.16
C LEU A 47 -16.94 0.64 -2.68
N CYS A 48 -17.02 -0.50 -3.35
CA CYS A 48 -17.21 -0.57 -4.80
C CYS A 48 -18.47 0.19 -5.21
N THR A 49 -19.58 0.01 -4.49
CA THR A 49 -20.85 0.71 -4.76
C THR A 49 -20.69 2.22 -4.61
N VAL A 50 -20.11 2.69 -3.49
CA VAL A 50 -19.86 4.12 -3.25
C VAL A 50 -18.98 4.71 -4.35
N PHE A 51 -17.91 4.04 -4.74
CA PHE A 51 -17.01 4.51 -5.78
C PHE A 51 -17.66 4.52 -7.16
N MET A 52 -18.42 3.48 -7.52
CA MET A 52 -19.16 3.41 -8.79
C MET A 52 -20.22 4.50 -8.88
N VAL A 53 -21.03 4.68 -7.84
CA VAL A 53 -22.02 5.76 -7.78
C VAL A 53 -21.34 7.11 -7.92
N TYR A 54 -20.23 7.34 -7.22
CA TYR A 54 -19.50 8.61 -7.32
C TYR A 54 -18.95 8.85 -8.73
N ALA A 55 -18.34 7.82 -9.34
CA ALA A 55 -17.81 7.87 -10.70
C ALA A 55 -18.92 8.16 -11.72
N PHE A 56 -20.07 7.48 -11.61
CA PHE A 56 -21.25 7.69 -12.45
C PHE A 56 -21.77 9.14 -12.36
N LEU A 57 -21.95 9.65 -11.14
CA LEU A 57 -22.36 11.04 -10.89
C LEU A 57 -21.37 12.08 -11.44
N HIS A 58 -20.14 11.66 -11.75
CA HIS A 58 -19.05 12.51 -12.20
C HIS A 58 -18.53 12.14 -13.61
N GLY A 59 -19.34 11.42 -14.40
CA GLY A 59 -18.95 10.77 -15.67
C GLY A 59 -18.11 11.60 -16.64
N ASN A 60 -18.37 12.91 -16.80
CA ASN A 60 -17.56 13.77 -17.66
C ASN A 60 -16.07 13.83 -17.26
N ASN A 61 -15.75 13.61 -15.98
CA ASN A 61 -14.37 13.58 -15.50
C ASN A 61 -13.64 12.28 -15.86
N LEU A 62 -14.38 11.20 -16.17
CA LEU A 62 -13.81 9.91 -16.57
C LEU A 62 -13.12 9.98 -17.93
N LEU A 63 -13.64 10.82 -18.84
CA LEU A 63 -13.03 11.05 -20.16
C LEU A 63 -11.64 11.70 -20.05
N HIS A 64 -11.44 12.53 -19.03
CA HIS A 64 -10.23 13.32 -18.82
C HIS A 64 -9.30 12.76 -17.73
N LEU A 65 -9.36 11.45 -17.46
CA LEU A 65 -8.48 10.83 -16.48
C LEU A 65 -6.98 10.99 -16.86
N PRO A 66 -6.10 11.26 -15.88
CA PRO A 66 -4.66 11.27 -16.08
C PRO A 66 -4.17 9.93 -16.61
N SER A 67 -3.12 9.97 -17.42
CA SER A 67 -2.57 8.77 -18.05
C SER A 67 -2.06 7.72 -17.04
N VAL A 68 -1.63 8.15 -15.85
CA VAL A 68 -1.26 7.26 -14.73
C VAL A 68 -2.47 6.41 -14.29
N ILE A 69 -3.64 7.03 -14.12
CA ILE A 69 -4.87 6.34 -13.70
C ILE A 69 -5.35 5.42 -14.82
N LYS A 70 -5.34 5.89 -16.07
CA LYS A 70 -5.75 5.06 -17.23
C LYS A 70 -4.93 3.78 -17.33
N ARG A 71 -3.61 3.86 -17.15
CA ARG A 71 -2.72 2.69 -17.18
C ARG A 71 -2.93 1.74 -16.01
N PHE A 72 -3.20 2.27 -14.82
CA PHE A 72 -3.57 1.46 -13.65
C PHE A 72 -4.90 0.72 -13.85
N VAL A 73 -5.93 1.41 -14.36
CA VAL A 73 -7.23 0.81 -14.66
C VAL A 73 -7.08 -0.30 -15.71
N LEU A 74 -6.33 -0.05 -16.77
CA LEU A 74 -6.05 -1.06 -17.80
C LEU A 74 -5.35 -2.29 -17.22
N MET A 75 -4.37 -2.10 -16.34
CA MET A 75 -3.67 -3.18 -15.66
C MET A 75 -4.61 -4.03 -14.80
N TYR A 76 -5.44 -3.42 -13.95
CA TYR A 76 -6.40 -4.16 -13.11
C TYR A 76 -7.51 -4.82 -13.93
N PHE A 77 -7.94 -4.19 -15.02
CA PHE A 77 -8.86 -4.80 -15.96
C PHE A 77 -8.25 -6.05 -16.61
N ALA A 78 -6.98 -5.98 -17.03
CA ALA A 78 -6.27 -7.11 -17.59
C ALA A 78 -6.12 -8.23 -16.54
N LEU A 79 -5.69 -7.91 -15.31
CA LEU A 79 -5.63 -8.88 -14.21
C LEU A 79 -6.97 -9.61 -14.02
N PHE A 80 -8.07 -8.85 -13.95
CA PHE A 80 -9.41 -9.43 -13.79
C PHE A 80 -9.80 -10.33 -14.96
N PHE A 81 -9.58 -9.86 -16.19
CA PHE A 81 -9.96 -10.58 -17.41
C PHE A 81 -9.16 -11.87 -17.60
N PHE A 82 -7.84 -11.81 -17.41
CA PHE A 82 -6.97 -12.99 -17.46
C PHE A 82 -7.29 -13.98 -16.35
N SER A 83 -7.64 -13.51 -15.15
CA SER A 83 -8.15 -14.38 -14.09
C SER A 83 -9.43 -15.12 -14.49
N LEU A 84 -10.36 -14.47 -15.17
CA LEU A 84 -11.60 -15.13 -15.61
C LEU A 84 -11.36 -16.22 -16.65
N ILE A 85 -10.47 -15.95 -17.61
CA ILE A 85 -10.19 -16.88 -18.72
C ILE A 85 -9.35 -18.05 -18.26
N LEU A 86 -8.36 -17.84 -17.39
CA LEU A 86 -7.40 -18.86 -17.04
C LEU A 86 -7.83 -19.72 -15.84
N ASN A 87 -8.84 -19.29 -15.07
CA ASN A 87 -9.28 -19.99 -13.86
C ASN A 87 -10.72 -20.48 -13.96
N PHE A 88 -10.98 -21.40 -14.89
CA PHE A 88 -12.30 -22.03 -15.06
C PHE A 88 -12.79 -22.82 -13.83
N SER A 89 -11.92 -23.09 -12.84
CA SER A 89 -12.23 -23.92 -11.67
C SER A 89 -12.47 -23.15 -10.36
N LEU A 90 -12.42 -21.82 -10.34
CA LEU A 90 -12.69 -21.06 -9.12
C LEU A 90 -14.15 -21.20 -8.70
N THR A 91 -14.38 -21.36 -7.40
CA THR A 91 -15.74 -21.34 -6.85
C THR A 91 -16.35 -19.94 -6.98
N TYR A 92 -17.69 -19.86 -7.03
CA TYR A 92 -18.40 -18.57 -7.06
C TYR A 92 -18.01 -17.63 -5.91
N LYS A 93 -17.76 -18.19 -4.70
CA LYS A 93 -17.32 -17.41 -3.53
C LYS A 93 -15.94 -16.80 -3.73
N GLU A 94 -14.99 -17.56 -4.27
CA GLU A 94 -13.63 -17.08 -4.56
C GLU A 94 -13.65 -16.03 -5.66
N LEU A 95 -14.48 -16.23 -6.69
CA LEU A 95 -14.63 -15.27 -7.78
C LEU A 95 -15.17 -13.93 -7.30
N ILE A 96 -16.20 -13.92 -6.44
CA ILE A 96 -16.72 -12.67 -5.84
C ILE A 96 -15.66 -11.98 -5.00
N SER A 97 -14.97 -12.73 -4.13
CA SER A 97 -13.93 -12.18 -3.27
C SER A 97 -12.84 -11.52 -4.11
N PHE A 98 -12.32 -12.24 -5.11
CA PHE A 98 -11.33 -11.77 -6.06
C PHE A 98 -11.80 -10.54 -6.84
N ALA A 99 -13.03 -10.58 -7.40
CA ALA A 99 -13.61 -9.46 -8.12
C ALA A 99 -13.69 -8.21 -7.23
N SER A 100 -14.21 -8.35 -6.01
CA SER A 100 -14.36 -7.23 -5.08
C SER A 100 -13.02 -6.61 -4.69
N ALA A 101 -11.99 -7.44 -4.43
CA ALA A 101 -10.64 -7.00 -4.09
C ALA A 101 -9.89 -6.39 -5.30
N THR A 102 -10.22 -6.82 -6.52
CA THR A 102 -9.61 -6.29 -7.75
C THR A 102 -10.25 -4.96 -8.15
N TRP A 103 -11.56 -4.81 -8.03
CA TRP A 103 -12.28 -3.61 -8.47
C TRP A 103 -12.21 -2.43 -7.51
N ILE A 104 -12.10 -2.68 -6.20
CA ILE A 104 -11.94 -1.61 -5.19
C ILE A 104 -10.73 -0.71 -5.50
N MET A 105 -9.67 -1.27 -6.07
CA MET A 105 -8.41 -0.58 -6.35
C MET A 105 -8.55 0.52 -7.42
N PRO A 106 -8.88 0.22 -8.70
CA PRO A 106 -9.03 1.24 -9.73
C PRO A 106 -10.16 2.22 -9.40
N LEU A 107 -11.26 1.74 -8.80
CA LEU A 107 -12.38 2.58 -8.40
C LEU A 107 -12.00 3.58 -7.29
N GLY A 108 -11.25 3.14 -6.28
CA GLY A 108 -10.74 4.01 -5.21
C GLY A 108 -9.78 5.09 -5.73
N PHE A 109 -8.89 4.73 -6.67
CA PHE A 109 -7.98 5.68 -7.29
C PHE A 109 -8.74 6.76 -8.08
N ILE A 110 -9.71 6.35 -8.92
CA ILE A 110 -10.57 7.27 -9.67
C ILE A 110 -11.38 8.17 -8.73
N TYR A 111 -12.03 7.58 -7.73
CA TYR A 111 -12.81 8.30 -6.72
C TYR A 111 -11.99 9.41 -6.06
N SER A 112 -10.82 9.07 -5.54
CA SER A 112 -9.96 10.03 -4.84
C SER A 112 -9.43 11.12 -5.77
N TYR A 113 -9.10 10.78 -7.00
CA TYR A 113 -8.71 11.80 -7.99
C TYR A 113 -9.84 12.81 -8.25
N ILE A 114 -11.06 12.34 -8.51
CA ILE A 114 -12.19 13.20 -8.85
C ILE A 114 -12.56 14.12 -7.68
N ILE A 115 -12.61 13.58 -6.46
CA ILE A 115 -13.03 14.36 -5.28
C ILE A 115 -12.00 15.47 -4.96
N PHE A 116 -10.70 15.16 -4.98
CA PHE A 116 -9.66 16.14 -4.67
C PHE A 116 -9.37 17.12 -5.80
N LYS A 117 -9.65 16.74 -7.06
CA LYS A 117 -9.66 17.68 -8.19
C LYS A 117 -10.69 18.80 -8.00
N LYS A 118 -11.84 18.49 -7.38
CA LYS A 118 -12.95 19.43 -7.23
C LYS A 118 -12.99 20.16 -5.90
N TYR A 119 -12.57 19.52 -4.81
CA TYR A 119 -12.80 20.02 -3.46
C TYR A 119 -11.52 19.98 -2.62
N ASP A 120 -11.26 21.06 -1.89
CA ASP A 120 -10.23 21.08 -0.86
C ASP A 120 -10.75 20.44 0.43
N LEU A 121 -10.31 19.20 0.66
CA LEU A 121 -10.72 18.37 1.80
C LEU A 121 -9.51 17.95 2.65
N ASP A 122 -8.34 18.59 2.47
CA ASP A 122 -7.09 18.18 3.10
C ASP A 122 -7.18 18.13 4.63
N LYS A 123 -7.79 19.15 5.24
CA LYS A 123 -8.03 19.19 6.70
C LYS A 123 -8.92 18.04 7.18
N TRP A 124 -9.92 17.66 6.38
CA TRP A 124 -10.86 16.59 6.75
C TRP A 124 -10.19 15.23 6.64
N VAL A 125 -9.49 14.98 5.53
CA VAL A 125 -8.76 13.73 5.33
C VAL A 125 -7.60 13.58 6.30
N PHE A 126 -6.95 14.68 6.72
CA PHE A 126 -6.00 14.64 7.82
C PHE A 126 -6.64 14.11 9.10
N LYS A 127 -7.81 14.65 9.52
CA LYS A 127 -8.51 14.19 10.72
C LYS A 127 -8.89 12.72 10.63
N LEU A 128 -9.47 12.29 9.49
CA LEU A 128 -9.84 10.89 9.28
C LEU A 128 -8.62 9.97 9.32
N SER A 129 -7.54 10.31 8.60
CA SER A 129 -6.32 9.52 8.57
C SER A 129 -5.65 9.46 9.94
N PHE A 130 -5.67 10.55 10.69
CA PHE A 130 -5.13 10.61 12.05
C PHE A 130 -5.91 9.73 13.01
N VAL A 131 -7.24 9.83 13.04
CA VAL A 131 -8.08 8.96 13.88
C VAL A 131 -7.87 7.50 13.51
N LEU A 132 -7.90 7.19 12.22
CA LEU A 132 -7.74 5.82 11.74
C LEU A 132 -6.37 5.24 12.06
N PHE A 133 -5.31 6.05 11.98
CA PHE A 133 -3.95 5.65 12.35
C PHE A 133 -3.88 5.14 13.79
N PHE A 134 -4.47 5.86 14.75
CA PHE A 134 -4.51 5.41 16.14
C PHE A 134 -5.42 4.20 16.34
N LEU A 135 -6.58 4.14 15.67
CA LEU A 135 -7.45 2.97 15.75
C LEU A 135 -6.78 1.69 15.24
N LEU A 136 -5.99 1.77 14.17
CA LEU A 136 -5.24 0.63 13.64
C LEU A 136 -4.11 0.19 14.58
N ILE A 137 -3.42 1.14 15.23
CA ILE A 137 -2.40 0.83 16.25
C ILE A 137 -3.04 0.17 17.47
N ILE A 138 -4.15 0.71 17.98
CA ILE A 138 -4.88 0.14 19.10
C ILE A 138 -5.35 -1.27 18.75
N ASN A 139 -5.91 -1.46 17.56
CA ASN A 139 -6.34 -2.78 17.09
C ASN A 139 -5.16 -3.76 17.02
N TYR A 140 -4.04 -3.35 16.42
CA TYR A 140 -2.82 -4.16 16.40
C TYR A 140 -2.40 -4.59 17.81
N PHE A 141 -2.35 -3.67 18.78
CA PHE A 141 -1.98 -4.01 20.15
C PHE A 141 -3.03 -4.83 20.89
N ASN A 142 -4.32 -4.67 20.60
CA ASN A 142 -5.37 -5.53 21.15
C ASN A 142 -5.18 -6.98 20.67
N ILE A 143 -4.88 -7.17 19.38
CA ILE A 143 -4.59 -8.49 18.82
C ILE A 143 -3.27 -9.03 19.34
N PHE A 144 -2.24 -8.19 19.43
CA PHE A 144 -0.95 -8.52 20.06
C PHE A 144 -1.17 -9.08 21.47
N LEU A 145 -1.95 -8.42 22.31
CA LEU A 145 -2.22 -8.83 23.68
C LEU A 145 -3.11 -10.09 23.75
N PHE A 146 -4.11 -10.19 22.88
CA PHE A 146 -5.00 -11.35 22.80
C PHE A 146 -4.27 -12.63 22.35
N LEU A 147 -3.34 -12.52 21.39
CA LEU A 147 -2.65 -13.68 20.81
C LEU A 147 -1.36 -14.07 21.53
N ASN A 148 -0.75 -13.20 22.34
CA ASN A 148 0.45 -13.55 23.12
C ASN A 148 0.20 -14.62 24.20
N THR A 149 -1.03 -15.10 24.36
CA THR A 149 -1.34 -16.28 25.15
C THR A 149 -1.06 -17.60 24.41
N ASP A 150 -0.92 -17.57 23.07
CA ASP A 150 -0.65 -18.74 22.22
C ASP A 150 0.62 -18.52 21.37
N SER A 151 1.54 -19.49 21.40
CA SER A 151 2.91 -19.42 20.85
C SER A 151 3.05 -19.29 19.32
N ASN A 152 1.95 -19.14 18.56
CA ASN A 152 1.95 -19.02 17.09
C ASN A 152 2.18 -17.59 16.56
N TYR A 153 2.82 -16.75 17.37
CA TYR A 153 2.77 -15.30 17.34
C TYR A 153 3.46 -14.58 16.14
N GLN A 154 4.21 -15.27 15.28
CA GLN A 154 5.25 -14.64 14.46
C GLN A 154 4.83 -13.97 13.14
N SER A 155 3.53 -13.75 12.84
CA SER A 155 3.15 -13.38 11.45
C SER A 155 2.10 -12.28 11.21
N LEU A 156 1.82 -11.39 12.17
CA LEU A 156 0.82 -10.32 11.98
C LEU A 156 1.27 -9.24 10.96
N ILE A 157 0.82 -9.34 9.71
CA ILE A 157 1.00 -8.31 8.64
C ILE A 157 0.38 -6.96 9.03
N THR A 158 -0.53 -7.00 9.99
CA THR A 158 -1.43 -5.93 10.42
C THR A 158 -0.70 -4.72 11.00
N ALA A 159 0.51 -4.91 11.52
CA ALA A 159 1.40 -3.84 11.96
C ALA A 159 1.78 -2.86 10.83
N TYR A 160 1.64 -3.27 9.57
CA TYR A 160 1.95 -2.42 8.41
C TYR A 160 0.85 -1.39 8.12
N TYR A 161 -0.37 -1.59 8.63
CA TYR A 161 -1.52 -0.80 8.20
C TYR A 161 -1.39 0.70 8.55
N PRO A 162 -0.91 1.08 9.76
CA PRO A 162 -0.64 2.48 10.09
C PRO A 162 0.36 3.14 9.13
N MET A 163 1.31 2.38 8.57
CA MET A 163 2.32 2.91 7.65
C MET A 163 1.70 3.43 6.34
N PHE A 164 0.63 2.80 5.83
CA PHE A 164 -0.03 3.26 4.60
C PHE A 164 -0.76 4.60 4.75
N LEU A 165 -1.03 5.05 5.98
CA LEU A 165 -1.63 6.36 6.28
C LEU A 165 -0.61 7.49 6.43
N LEU A 166 0.68 7.17 6.56
CA LEU A 166 1.76 8.16 6.73
C LEU A 166 1.78 9.22 5.62
N PRO A 167 1.63 8.90 4.32
CA PRO A 167 1.60 9.91 3.27
C PRO A 167 0.49 10.95 3.49
N PHE A 168 -0.70 10.55 3.93
CA PHE A 168 -1.78 11.49 4.24
C PHE A 168 -1.42 12.42 5.39
N ILE A 169 -0.99 11.86 6.52
CA ILE A 169 -0.69 12.60 7.75
C ILE A 169 0.46 13.59 7.51
N LEU A 170 1.55 13.11 6.91
CA LEU A 170 2.75 13.89 6.66
C LEU A 170 2.58 14.96 5.58
N SER A 171 1.63 14.78 4.65
CA SER A 171 1.29 15.80 3.64
C SER A 171 0.53 17.00 4.21
N SER A 172 -0.16 16.83 5.33
CA SER A 172 -1.10 17.82 5.87
C SER A 172 -0.55 18.64 7.05
N THR A 173 0.62 18.27 7.58
CA THR A 173 1.24 18.95 8.74
C THR A 173 2.60 19.54 8.40
N LYS A 174 2.87 20.73 8.94
CA LYS A 174 4.19 21.39 8.88
C LYS A 174 4.99 21.20 10.18
N ASN A 175 4.37 20.72 11.26
CA ASN A 175 5.01 20.58 12.55
C ASN A 175 6.01 19.41 12.53
N LYS A 176 7.30 19.73 12.68
CA LYS A 176 8.39 18.74 12.60
C LYS A 176 8.36 17.73 13.74
N LEU A 177 8.17 18.19 14.99
CA LEU A 177 8.10 17.29 16.16
C LEU A 177 6.96 16.29 15.98
N PHE A 178 5.80 16.77 15.54
CA PHE A 178 4.66 15.90 15.26
C PHE A 178 4.96 14.85 14.18
N LYS A 179 5.65 15.21 13.08
CA LYS A 179 6.08 14.23 12.07
C LYS A 179 7.00 13.16 12.66
N PHE A 180 7.98 13.56 13.49
CA PHE A 180 8.88 12.62 14.16
C PHE A 180 8.13 11.68 15.11
N LEU A 181 7.20 12.19 15.90
CA LEU A 181 6.40 11.37 16.81
C LEU A 181 5.55 10.32 16.07
N ILE A 182 4.89 10.73 14.98
CA ILE A 182 4.09 9.80 14.16
C ILE A 182 4.96 8.72 13.51
N LEU A 183 6.11 9.10 12.94
CA LEU A 183 7.06 8.15 12.35
C LEU A 183 7.65 7.20 13.40
N GLY A 184 8.05 7.72 14.56
CA GLY A 184 8.58 6.92 15.66
C GLY A 184 7.55 5.93 16.20
N LEU A 185 6.29 6.34 16.31
CA LEU A 185 5.20 5.46 16.72
C LEU A 185 4.94 4.35 15.68
N SER A 186 4.92 4.66 14.38
CA SER A 186 4.83 3.61 13.34
C SER A 186 6.01 2.65 13.37
N LEU A 187 7.21 3.18 13.59
CA LEU A 187 8.44 2.38 13.66
C LEU A 187 8.39 1.43 14.85
N PHE A 188 7.96 1.92 16.02
CA PHE A 188 7.73 1.10 17.19
C PHE A 188 6.68 0.00 16.95
N THR A 189 5.53 0.34 16.35
CA THR A 189 4.49 -0.66 16.02
C THR A 189 5.03 -1.76 15.10
N ILE A 190 5.70 -1.40 13.99
CA ILE A 190 6.26 -2.40 13.07
C ILE A 190 7.39 -3.20 13.73
N PHE A 191 8.21 -2.56 14.56
CA PHE A 191 9.28 -3.25 15.27
C PHE A 191 8.73 -4.40 16.14
N THR A 192 7.62 -4.17 16.85
CA THR A 192 6.99 -5.21 17.70
C THR A 192 6.42 -6.41 16.93
N CYS A 193 6.23 -6.33 15.60
CA CYS A 193 5.67 -7.44 14.82
C CYS A 193 6.73 -8.43 14.30
N MET A 194 8.02 -8.17 14.58
CA MET A 194 9.18 -8.99 14.17
C MET A 194 9.32 -9.24 12.66
N LYS A 195 8.50 -8.64 11.79
CA LYS A 195 8.64 -8.75 10.34
C LYS A 195 9.64 -7.74 9.78
N ARG A 196 10.79 -8.25 9.35
CA ARG A 196 11.91 -7.50 8.76
C ARG A 196 11.49 -6.67 7.54
N GLY A 197 10.57 -7.18 6.71
CA GLY A 197 10.16 -6.50 5.46
C GLY A 197 9.46 -5.16 5.68
N GLY A 198 8.53 -5.06 6.64
CA GLY A 198 7.88 -3.79 6.96
C GLY A 198 8.83 -2.77 7.56
N LEU A 199 9.81 -3.23 8.35
CA LEU A 199 10.83 -2.37 8.94
C LEU A 199 11.72 -1.76 7.85
N ILE A 200 12.20 -2.59 6.90
CA ILE A 200 12.98 -2.13 5.74
C ILE A 200 12.17 -1.11 4.93
N ALA A 201 10.90 -1.41 4.64
CA ALA A 201 10.03 -0.50 3.89
C ALA A 201 9.87 0.85 4.59
N LEU A 202 9.60 0.87 5.90
CA LEU A 202 9.42 2.11 6.65
C LEU A 202 10.71 2.93 6.76
N ILE A 203 11.86 2.28 7.02
CA ILE A 203 13.16 2.95 7.11
C ILE A 203 13.51 3.60 5.77
N LEU A 204 13.45 2.84 4.67
CA LEU A 204 13.73 3.35 3.33
C LEU A 204 12.77 4.49 2.96
N ALA A 205 11.47 4.32 3.20
CA ALA A 205 10.48 5.33 2.88
C ALA A 205 10.67 6.62 3.70
N THR A 206 11.04 6.51 4.97
CA THR A 206 11.34 7.66 5.85
C THR A 206 12.62 8.37 5.42
N ALA A 207 13.66 7.62 5.06
CA ALA A 207 14.90 8.18 4.53
C ALA A 207 14.64 8.98 3.25
N VAL A 208 13.91 8.38 2.30
CA VAL A 208 13.57 9.04 1.02
C VAL A 208 12.63 10.23 1.24
N TYR A 209 11.67 10.15 2.16
CA TYR A 209 10.80 11.27 2.52
C TYR A 209 11.62 12.51 2.87
N TYR A 210 12.56 12.37 3.82
CA TYR A 210 13.37 13.49 4.27
C TYR A 210 14.42 13.93 3.26
N LEU A 211 14.96 13.00 2.46
CA LEU A 211 15.82 13.33 1.32
C LEU A 211 15.08 14.26 0.35
N VAL A 212 13.84 13.93 -0.02
CA VAL A 212 13.03 14.76 -0.91
C VAL A 212 12.64 16.07 -0.23
N ASP A 213 12.13 16.03 1.00
CA ASP A 213 11.61 17.21 1.71
C ASP A 213 12.71 18.25 1.98
N TYR A 214 13.92 17.82 2.36
CA TYR A 214 15.00 18.74 2.72
C TYR A 214 16.00 19.02 1.59
N LEU A 215 16.34 18.04 0.74
CA LEU A 215 17.38 18.23 -0.27
C LEU A 215 16.82 18.75 -1.60
N LEU A 216 15.66 18.25 -2.02
CA LEU A 216 15.13 18.46 -3.36
C LEU A 216 14.01 19.52 -3.40
N VAL A 217 13.19 19.61 -2.36
CA VAL A 217 12.07 20.56 -2.27
C VAL A 217 12.37 21.70 -1.30
N GLY A 218 12.97 21.39 -0.15
CA GLY A 218 13.22 22.32 0.94
C GLY A 218 14.20 23.45 0.60
N ARG A 219 13.97 24.61 1.21
CA ARG A 219 14.86 25.80 1.15
C ARG A 219 15.83 25.90 2.34
N SER A 220 15.87 24.88 3.20
CA SER A 220 16.61 24.92 4.48
C SER A 220 18.12 24.75 4.28
N LYS A 221 18.91 25.54 5.02
CA LYS A 221 20.39 25.44 5.09
C LYS A 221 20.90 24.25 5.91
N TYR A 222 20.01 23.54 6.63
CA TYR A 222 20.37 22.46 7.56
C TYR A 222 20.20 21.05 6.96
N LYS A 223 20.67 20.86 5.72
CA LYS A 223 20.54 19.61 4.95
C LYS A 223 21.23 18.41 5.60
N ILE A 224 22.30 18.64 6.34
CA ILE A 224 23.13 17.59 6.93
C ILE A 224 22.57 17.08 8.26
N VAL A 225 21.90 17.95 9.03
CA VAL A 225 21.30 17.61 10.33
C VAL A 225 20.15 16.60 10.16
N SER A 226 19.37 16.70 9.08
CA SER A 226 18.32 15.72 8.76
C SER A 226 18.88 14.33 8.48
N VAL A 227 20.06 14.24 7.85
CA VAL A 227 20.73 12.95 7.59
C VAL A 227 21.23 12.34 8.90
N PHE A 228 21.84 13.14 9.78
CA PHE A 228 22.27 12.67 11.11
C PHE A 228 21.11 12.25 12.01
N VAL A 229 19.94 12.89 11.91
CA VAL A 229 18.74 12.45 12.64
C VAL A 229 18.21 11.12 12.09
N ILE A 230 18.20 10.92 10.77
CA ILE A 230 17.79 9.65 10.17
C ILE A 230 18.75 8.54 10.59
N VAL A 231 20.06 8.78 10.47
CA VAL A 231 21.10 7.84 10.92
C VAL A 231 20.95 7.58 12.42
N GLY A 232 20.72 8.60 13.24
CA GLY A 232 20.52 8.45 14.68
C GLY A 232 19.29 7.62 15.03
N VAL A 233 18.14 7.82 14.35
CA VAL A 233 16.94 7.01 14.56
C VAL A 233 17.18 5.56 14.14
N VAL A 234 17.84 5.33 13.00
CA VAL A 234 18.19 3.98 12.53
C VAL A 234 19.12 3.30 13.54
N LEU A 235 20.14 3.99 14.04
CA LEU A 235 21.06 3.47 15.04
C LEU A 235 20.37 3.17 16.37
N VAL A 236 19.45 4.04 16.84
CA VAL A 236 18.67 3.79 18.06
C VAL A 236 17.79 2.57 17.88
N VAL A 237 17.12 2.42 16.74
CA VAL A 237 16.32 1.22 16.46
C VAL A 237 17.19 -0.02 16.40
N ILE A 238 18.35 0.01 15.73
CA ILE A 238 19.31 -1.10 15.72
C ILE A 238 19.80 -1.41 17.13
N PHE A 239 20.07 -0.41 17.97
CA PHE A 239 20.57 -0.64 19.33
C PHE A 239 19.49 -1.20 20.25
N SER A 240 18.26 -0.67 20.19
CA SER A 240 17.09 -1.21 20.87
C SER A 240 16.76 -2.63 20.39
N PHE A 241 17.01 -2.90 19.11
CA PHE A 241 16.92 -4.22 18.49
C PHE A 241 17.86 -5.23 19.15
N LEU A 242 19.16 -4.93 19.17
CA LEU A 242 20.18 -5.80 19.77
C LEU A 242 19.90 -6.05 21.25
N LYS A 243 19.45 -5.02 21.98
CA LYS A 243 19.07 -5.14 23.40
C LYS A 243 17.84 -6.02 23.62
N TYR A 244 16.80 -5.90 22.80
CA TYR A 244 15.59 -6.70 22.94
C TYR A 244 15.85 -8.17 22.58
N ASP A 245 16.68 -8.41 21.56
CA ASP A 245 17.06 -9.76 21.17
C ASP A 245 17.82 -10.50 22.27
N ASP A 246 18.79 -9.82 22.90
CA ASP A 246 19.53 -10.31 24.07
C ASP A 246 18.56 -10.69 25.21
N MET A 247 17.54 -9.87 25.47
CA MET A 247 16.51 -10.16 26.48
C MET A 247 15.60 -11.35 26.12
N THR A 248 15.42 -11.64 24.83
CA THR A 248 14.65 -12.80 24.36
C THR A 248 15.49 -14.08 24.21
N GLY A 249 16.72 -14.09 24.72
CA GLY A 249 17.62 -15.24 24.62
C GLY A 249 18.24 -15.40 23.24
N ASN A 250 18.53 -14.29 22.56
CA ASN A 250 19.19 -14.25 21.24
C ASN A 250 18.42 -14.98 20.12
N GLN A 251 17.12 -15.22 20.27
CA GLN A 251 16.32 -15.93 19.26
C GLN A 251 16.40 -15.30 17.86
N PHE A 252 16.63 -14.00 17.76
CA PHE A 252 16.81 -13.33 16.48
C PHE A 252 18.26 -13.40 15.98
N THR A 253 19.27 -13.24 16.82
CA THR A 253 20.69 -13.42 16.45
C THR A 253 20.93 -14.85 16.01
N THR A 254 20.39 -15.85 16.70
CA THR A 254 20.41 -17.25 16.26
C THR A 254 19.69 -17.45 14.92
N ARG A 255 18.62 -16.68 14.64
CA ARG A 255 17.93 -16.62 13.34
C ARG A 255 18.60 -15.73 12.28
N LEU A 256 19.66 -14.99 12.63
CA LEU A 256 20.51 -14.25 11.71
C LEU A 256 21.73 -15.11 11.36
N GLU A 257 22.32 -15.76 12.35
CA GLU A 257 23.39 -16.74 12.21
C GLU A 257 22.89 -17.96 11.41
N SER A 258 21.66 -18.43 11.66
CA SER A 258 21.05 -19.47 10.82
C SER A 258 20.65 -19.00 9.43
N ILE A 259 20.81 -17.72 9.03
CA ILE A 259 20.62 -17.32 7.61
C ILE A 259 21.78 -17.85 6.76
N GLU A 260 22.96 -18.00 7.36
CA GLU A 260 24.13 -18.54 6.70
C GLU A 260 24.00 -20.06 6.46
N ASP A 261 23.27 -20.76 7.36
CA ASP A 261 23.03 -22.21 7.27
C ASP A 261 21.64 -22.62 6.68
N ASP A 262 20.64 -21.73 6.71
CA ASP A 262 19.21 -22.06 6.46
C ASP A 262 18.54 -21.11 5.41
N GLU A 263 19.34 -20.38 4.62
CA GLU A 263 18.96 -19.45 3.52
C GLU A 263 17.91 -18.36 3.84
N GLY A 264 17.48 -18.20 5.09
CA GLY A 264 16.62 -17.12 5.57
C GLY A 264 15.15 -17.20 5.13
N SER A 265 14.21 -17.32 6.08
CA SER A 265 12.74 -17.32 5.87
C SER A 265 12.18 -18.28 4.80
N GLY A 266 13.00 -19.13 4.17
CA GLY A 266 12.65 -19.97 3.01
C GLY A 266 12.31 -19.19 1.73
N ARG A 267 12.68 -17.90 1.61
CA ARG A 267 12.26 -17.06 0.47
C ARG A 267 13.06 -17.29 -0.79
N ILE A 268 14.36 -17.59 -0.65
CA ILE A 268 15.23 -17.88 -1.78
C ILE A 268 14.72 -19.13 -2.51
N ASP A 269 14.43 -20.21 -1.78
CA ASP A 269 13.83 -21.43 -2.33
C ASP A 269 12.55 -21.16 -3.13
N VAL A 270 11.63 -20.37 -2.56
CA VAL A 270 10.36 -20.06 -3.24
C VAL A 270 10.60 -19.21 -4.49
N TRP A 271 11.56 -18.27 -4.46
CA TRP A 271 11.92 -17.48 -5.65
C TRP A 271 12.56 -18.34 -6.72
N LEU A 272 13.51 -19.20 -6.37
CA LEU A 272 14.15 -20.14 -7.29
C LEU A 272 13.12 -21.09 -7.90
N GLU A 273 12.19 -21.60 -7.10
CA GLU A 273 11.10 -22.44 -7.59
C GLU A 273 10.18 -21.68 -8.54
N THR A 274 9.83 -20.44 -8.22
CA THR A 274 9.00 -19.63 -9.12
C THR A 274 9.74 -19.31 -10.43
N ILE A 275 11.05 -19.09 -10.39
CA ILE A 275 11.89 -18.93 -11.60
C ILE A 275 11.91 -20.24 -12.39
N ARG A 276 12.00 -21.39 -11.73
CA ARG A 276 11.91 -22.72 -12.36
C ARG A 276 10.57 -22.90 -13.06
N LEU A 277 9.47 -22.50 -12.44
CA LEU A 277 8.14 -22.53 -13.06
C LEU A 277 8.09 -21.65 -14.32
N ILE A 278 8.58 -20.41 -14.22
CA ILE A 278 8.64 -19.47 -15.35
C ILE A 278 9.50 -20.01 -16.50
N THR A 279 10.67 -20.55 -16.20
CA THR A 279 11.61 -21.03 -17.23
C THR A 279 11.14 -22.31 -17.92
N ASN A 280 10.31 -23.10 -17.26
CA ASN A 280 9.70 -24.30 -17.83
C ASN A 280 8.30 -24.05 -18.45
N SER A 281 7.80 -22.82 -18.40
CA SER A 281 6.53 -22.47 -19.05
C SER A 281 6.62 -22.60 -20.56
N ASP A 282 5.55 -23.08 -21.18
CA ASP A 282 5.41 -23.07 -22.62
C ASP A 282 5.17 -21.65 -23.14
N THR A 283 5.18 -21.47 -24.47
CA THR A 283 5.01 -20.14 -25.08
C THR A 283 3.68 -19.49 -24.70
N ALA A 284 2.60 -20.27 -24.59
CA ALA A 284 1.30 -19.76 -24.16
C ALA A 284 1.33 -19.28 -22.70
N GLY A 285 1.92 -20.07 -21.80
CA GLY A 285 2.10 -19.74 -20.40
C GLY A 285 2.94 -18.48 -20.18
N ILE A 286 4.01 -18.28 -20.97
CA ILE A 286 4.80 -17.03 -20.92
C ILE A 286 3.97 -15.83 -21.40
N LEU A 287 3.20 -15.98 -22.48
CA LEU A 287 2.46 -14.86 -23.07
C LEU A 287 1.25 -14.45 -22.22
N PHE A 288 0.48 -15.43 -21.74
CA PHE A 288 -0.84 -15.21 -21.15
C PHE A 288 -0.92 -15.58 -19.67
N GLY A 289 0.02 -16.37 -19.14
CA GLY A 289 0.04 -16.80 -17.75
C GLY A 289 -0.69 -18.11 -17.49
N HIS A 290 -0.66 -18.54 -16.23
CA HIS A 290 -1.15 -19.85 -15.76
C HIS A 290 -2.39 -19.74 -14.85
N GLY A 291 -2.91 -18.53 -14.63
CA GLY A 291 -4.07 -18.27 -13.80
C GLY A 291 -3.75 -17.70 -12.41
N HIS A 292 -4.80 -17.32 -11.69
CA HIS A 292 -4.74 -16.69 -10.38
C HIS A 292 -4.28 -17.74 -9.37
N LEU A 293 -3.32 -17.37 -8.52
CA LEU A 293 -2.69 -18.28 -7.54
C LEU A 293 -1.93 -19.46 -8.18
N ALA A 294 -1.54 -19.35 -9.45
CA ALA A 294 -0.81 -20.41 -10.14
C ALA A 294 0.56 -20.70 -9.50
N VAL A 295 1.29 -19.69 -9.01
CA VAL A 295 2.54 -19.92 -8.27
C VAL A 295 2.30 -20.86 -7.08
N ILE A 296 1.27 -20.62 -6.28
CA ILE A 296 0.93 -21.46 -5.12
C ILE A 296 0.52 -22.87 -5.58
N ARG A 297 -0.30 -22.96 -6.63
CA ARG A 297 -0.86 -24.23 -7.12
C ARG A 297 0.20 -25.13 -7.77
N ASP A 298 1.10 -24.53 -8.54
CA ASP A 298 2.03 -25.27 -9.40
C ASP A 298 3.39 -25.47 -8.73
N SER A 299 3.72 -24.69 -7.68
CA SER A 299 4.94 -24.84 -6.89
C SER A 299 4.89 -26.10 -6.02
N VAL A 300 5.98 -26.85 -6.03
CA VAL A 300 6.16 -28.01 -5.12
C VAL A 300 6.17 -27.60 -3.65
N LEU A 301 6.47 -26.33 -3.35
CA LEU A 301 6.45 -25.78 -1.99
C LEU A 301 5.03 -25.39 -1.57
N SER A 302 4.09 -25.27 -2.50
CA SER A 302 2.73 -24.76 -2.25
C SER A 302 2.71 -23.40 -1.52
N LEU A 303 3.73 -22.58 -1.81
CA LEU A 303 3.92 -21.26 -1.22
C LEU A 303 3.87 -20.18 -2.28
N SER A 304 3.36 -19.02 -1.87
CA SER A 304 3.36 -17.81 -2.68
C SER A 304 4.78 -17.22 -2.72
N SER A 305 5.19 -16.64 -3.85
CA SER A 305 6.54 -16.08 -4.02
C SER A 305 6.81 -14.87 -3.13
N HIS A 306 5.79 -14.24 -2.55
CA HIS A 306 5.92 -12.98 -1.81
C HIS A 306 6.68 -11.90 -2.59
N ASN A 307 6.55 -11.94 -3.92
CA ASN A 307 7.09 -10.97 -4.84
C ASN A 307 6.06 -10.73 -5.96
N ASP A 308 5.45 -9.55 -5.95
CA ASP A 308 4.36 -9.22 -6.89
C ASP A 308 4.85 -9.21 -8.35
N PHE A 309 6.13 -8.93 -8.63
CA PHE A 309 6.66 -9.01 -9.99
C PHE A 309 6.66 -10.46 -10.51
N MET A 310 7.10 -11.40 -9.67
CA MET A 310 7.18 -12.82 -10.03
C MET A 310 5.79 -13.45 -10.11
N GLU A 311 4.91 -13.15 -9.14
CA GLU A 311 3.50 -13.56 -9.19
C GLU A 311 2.82 -13.05 -10.46
N ILE A 312 2.94 -11.76 -10.76
CA ILE A 312 2.21 -11.18 -11.89
C ILE A 312 2.71 -11.79 -13.19
N PHE A 313 4.02 -12.00 -13.32
CA PHE A 313 4.61 -12.62 -14.50
C PHE A 313 4.10 -14.05 -14.70
N TYR A 314 4.20 -14.91 -13.68
CA TYR A 314 3.83 -16.31 -13.84
C TYR A 314 2.31 -16.51 -13.95
N ASN A 315 1.54 -15.81 -13.10
CA ASN A 315 0.08 -15.98 -13.04
C ASN A 315 -0.63 -15.38 -14.25
N TYR A 316 -0.16 -14.24 -14.79
CA TYR A 316 -0.89 -13.48 -15.82
C TYR A 316 -0.07 -13.17 -17.09
N GLY A 317 1.15 -13.68 -17.18
CA GLY A 317 1.98 -13.58 -18.36
C GLY A 317 2.61 -12.21 -18.59
N ILE A 318 3.42 -12.14 -19.64
CA ILE A 318 4.23 -10.96 -19.97
C ILE A 318 3.38 -9.73 -20.26
N PHE A 319 2.18 -9.86 -20.86
CA PHE A 319 1.37 -8.69 -21.21
C PHE A 319 0.90 -7.91 -19.99
N VAL A 320 0.42 -8.61 -18.96
CA VAL A 320 -0.01 -7.98 -17.70
C VAL A 320 1.21 -7.48 -16.91
N PHE A 321 2.31 -8.24 -16.93
CA PHE A 321 3.58 -7.82 -16.33
C PHE A 321 4.10 -6.50 -16.92
N LEU A 322 4.07 -6.33 -18.25
CA LEU A 322 4.49 -5.08 -18.89
C LEU A 322 3.59 -3.90 -18.51
N LEU A 323 2.27 -4.11 -18.39
CA LEU A 323 1.36 -3.08 -17.88
C LEU A 323 1.71 -2.69 -16.44
N TYR A 324 2.09 -3.66 -15.61
CA TYR A 324 2.56 -3.44 -14.25
C TYR A 324 3.86 -2.63 -14.20
N CYS A 325 4.87 -2.97 -15.00
CA CYS A 325 6.09 -2.17 -15.12
C CYS A 325 5.81 -0.74 -15.61
N VAL A 326 4.97 -0.59 -16.61
CA VAL A 326 4.55 0.72 -17.14
C VAL A 326 3.83 1.55 -16.07
N PHE A 327 3.04 0.92 -15.20
CA PHE A 327 2.41 1.58 -14.07
C PHE A 327 3.45 2.08 -13.04
N HIS A 328 4.43 1.27 -12.67
CA HIS A 328 5.55 1.70 -11.80
C HIS A 328 6.29 2.91 -12.39
N ILE A 329 6.65 2.86 -13.68
CA ILE A 329 7.28 3.98 -14.41
C ILE A 329 6.41 5.25 -14.35
N SER A 330 5.09 5.08 -14.38
CA SER A 330 4.14 6.19 -14.32
C SER A 330 4.13 6.88 -12.96
N LEU A 331 4.21 6.12 -11.88
CA LEU A 331 4.33 6.65 -10.52
C LEU A 331 5.67 7.36 -10.31
N ILE A 332 6.78 6.76 -10.78
CA ILE A 332 8.11 7.38 -10.74
C ILE A 332 8.08 8.74 -11.46
N LYS A 333 7.51 8.80 -12.67
CA LYS A 333 7.35 10.06 -13.42
C LYS A 333 6.52 11.09 -12.65
N LEU A 334 5.50 10.66 -11.91
CA LEU A 334 4.70 11.54 -11.04
C LEU A 334 5.52 12.07 -9.86
N CYS A 335 6.32 11.23 -9.19
CA CYS A 335 7.24 11.67 -8.13
C CYS A 335 8.19 12.75 -8.64
N PHE A 336 8.88 12.50 -9.76
CA PHE A 336 9.80 13.48 -10.36
C PHE A 336 9.10 14.78 -10.76
N LYS A 337 7.88 14.69 -11.30
CA LYS A 337 7.07 15.87 -11.63
C LYS A 337 6.79 16.74 -10.40
N LEU A 338 6.36 16.14 -9.29
CA LEU A 338 6.09 16.86 -8.05
C LEU A 338 7.36 17.48 -7.44
N ILE A 339 8.49 16.76 -7.49
CA ILE A 339 9.80 17.25 -7.06
C ILE A 339 10.22 18.46 -7.88
N LYS A 340 10.15 18.39 -9.22
CA LYS A 340 10.49 19.49 -10.13
C LYS A 340 9.62 20.73 -9.87
N GLN A 341 8.37 20.51 -9.49
CA GLN A 341 7.42 21.58 -9.15
C GLN A 341 7.58 22.10 -7.71
N LYS A 342 8.50 21.55 -6.91
CA LYS A 342 8.68 21.86 -5.49
C LYS A 342 7.36 21.76 -4.70
N SER A 343 6.51 20.81 -5.07
CA SER A 343 5.22 20.60 -4.43
C SER A 343 5.40 20.07 -3.01
N SER A 344 4.57 20.53 -2.07
CA SER A 344 4.49 19.97 -0.71
C SER A 344 4.09 18.48 -0.69
N LEU A 345 3.52 17.98 -1.78
CA LEU A 345 3.13 16.57 -1.94
C LEU A 345 4.29 15.68 -2.43
N ALA A 346 5.42 16.24 -2.84
CA ALA A 346 6.52 15.48 -3.42
C ALA A 346 7.13 14.45 -2.45
N ALA A 347 7.45 14.86 -1.22
CA ALA A 347 8.01 13.96 -0.22
C ALA A 347 7.01 12.86 0.22
N PRO A 348 5.76 13.18 0.60
CA PRO A 348 4.74 12.16 0.88
C PRO A 348 4.47 11.22 -0.31
N MET A 349 4.43 11.72 -1.54
CA MET A 349 4.26 10.89 -2.74
C MET A 349 5.43 9.94 -2.95
N THR A 350 6.66 10.41 -2.82
CA THR A 350 7.83 9.56 -2.98
C THR A 350 7.90 8.50 -1.87
N MET A 351 7.58 8.87 -0.63
CA MET A 351 7.42 7.92 0.48
C MET A 351 6.40 6.83 0.15
N SER A 352 5.21 7.21 -0.33
CA SER A 352 4.16 6.25 -0.69
C SER A 352 4.60 5.28 -1.80
N TYR A 353 5.38 5.76 -2.77
CA TYR A 353 5.95 4.92 -3.83
C TYR A 353 7.03 3.96 -3.29
N VAL A 354 7.91 4.42 -2.39
CA VAL A 354 8.94 3.56 -1.79
C VAL A 354 8.31 2.47 -0.91
N ILE A 355 7.27 2.81 -0.14
CA ILE A 355 6.48 1.81 0.61
C ILE A 355 5.93 0.76 -0.36
N PHE A 356 5.24 1.21 -1.42
CA PHE A 356 4.68 0.33 -2.45
C PHE A 356 5.75 -0.56 -3.07
N PHE A 357 6.80 0.03 -3.66
CA PHE A 357 7.85 -0.68 -4.36
C PHE A 357 8.58 -1.70 -3.48
N THR A 358 8.95 -1.30 -2.26
CA THR A 358 9.65 -2.21 -1.33
C THR A 358 8.77 -3.40 -0.99
N LEU A 359 7.50 -3.16 -0.64
CA LEU A 359 6.59 -4.23 -0.27
C LEU A 359 6.19 -5.12 -1.46
N THR A 360 6.20 -4.62 -2.71
CA THR A 360 6.00 -5.46 -3.90
C THR A 360 7.15 -6.42 -4.18
N LEU A 361 8.35 -6.14 -3.66
CA LEU A 361 9.53 -6.99 -3.84
C LEU A 361 9.65 -8.11 -2.79
N ILE A 362 9.16 -7.85 -1.57
CA ILE A 362 9.41 -8.72 -0.40
C ILE A 362 8.13 -9.17 0.32
N SER A 363 6.96 -8.77 -0.19
CA SER A 363 5.64 -9.12 0.31
C SER A 363 4.65 -9.16 -0.87
N HIS A 364 3.39 -9.44 -0.54
CA HIS A 364 2.27 -9.24 -1.45
C HIS A 364 1.47 -8.05 -1.01
N ILE A 365 1.19 -7.10 -1.92
CA ILE A 365 0.33 -5.97 -1.59
C ILE A 365 -0.71 -5.64 -2.66
N TYR A 366 -0.49 -5.98 -3.93
CA TYR A 366 -1.36 -5.51 -5.02
C TYR A 366 -2.82 -6.00 -4.95
N PHE A 367 -3.11 -7.14 -4.33
CA PHE A 367 -4.48 -7.61 -4.09
C PHE A 367 -5.02 -7.31 -2.70
N TYR A 368 -4.19 -6.79 -1.80
CA TYR A 368 -4.61 -6.58 -0.43
C TYR A 368 -5.32 -5.24 -0.27
N PRO A 369 -6.52 -5.20 0.34
CA PRO A 369 -7.29 -3.96 0.47
C PRO A 369 -6.61 -2.81 1.20
N TYR A 370 -5.65 -3.06 2.10
CA TYR A 370 -4.85 -1.99 2.71
C TYR A 370 -4.03 -1.18 1.68
N PHE A 371 -3.74 -1.73 0.50
CA PHE A 371 -3.14 -1.01 -0.62
C PHE A 371 -4.03 0.14 -1.10
N ALA A 372 -5.35 0.07 -0.88
CA ALA A 372 -6.28 1.12 -1.24
C ALA A 372 -5.94 2.45 -0.56
N PHE A 373 -5.32 2.48 0.62
CA PHE A 373 -4.86 3.73 1.23
C PHE A 373 -3.83 4.45 0.36
N LEU A 374 -2.88 3.74 -0.25
CA LEU A 374 -1.90 4.35 -1.15
C LEU A 374 -2.57 4.86 -2.43
N LEU A 375 -3.54 4.12 -2.98
CA LEU A 375 -4.30 4.54 -4.16
C LEU A 375 -5.15 5.79 -3.90
N LEU A 376 -5.81 5.84 -2.74
CA LEU A 376 -6.52 7.03 -2.30
C LEU A 376 -5.54 8.20 -2.15
N PHE A 377 -4.34 7.98 -1.63
CA PHE A 377 -3.32 9.02 -1.53
C PHE A 377 -2.83 9.51 -2.90
N TRP A 378 -2.56 8.60 -3.84
CA TRP A 378 -2.14 8.96 -5.21
C TRP A 378 -3.23 9.72 -5.95
N GLY A 379 -4.50 9.33 -5.78
CA GLY A 379 -5.65 10.06 -6.31
C GLY A 379 -5.72 11.47 -5.74
N LYS A 380 -5.56 11.62 -4.41
CA LYS A 380 -5.46 12.93 -3.74
C LYS A 380 -4.34 13.77 -4.34
N ALA A 381 -3.15 13.20 -4.50
CA ALA A 381 -1.99 13.95 -4.99
C ALA A 381 -2.20 14.47 -6.42
N LEU A 382 -2.72 13.63 -7.32
CA LEU A 382 -3.05 14.02 -8.69
C LEU A 382 -4.19 15.03 -8.76
N GLY A 383 -5.26 14.82 -7.98
CA GLY A 383 -6.42 15.70 -7.93
C GLY A 383 -6.05 17.09 -7.44
N THR A 384 -5.34 17.17 -6.31
CA THR A 384 -4.86 18.45 -5.76
C THR A 384 -3.94 19.17 -6.74
N LEU A 385 -3.03 18.45 -7.41
CA LEU A 385 -2.13 19.05 -8.39
C LEU A 385 -2.89 19.69 -9.58
N GLU A 386 -3.94 19.05 -10.07
CA GLU A 386 -4.76 19.62 -11.14
C GLU A 386 -5.61 20.81 -10.66
N ARG A 387 -6.14 20.73 -9.44
CA ARG A 387 -6.88 21.83 -8.82
C ARG A 387 -6.01 23.08 -8.65
N GLU A 388 -4.78 22.91 -8.19
CA GLU A 388 -3.83 24.03 -8.05
C GLU A 388 -3.51 24.67 -9.40
N LYS A 389 -3.36 23.86 -10.47
CA LYS A 389 -3.14 24.38 -11.83
C LYS A 389 -4.32 25.18 -12.36
N SER A 390 -5.55 24.70 -12.17
CA SER A 390 -6.74 25.41 -12.65
C SER A 390 -6.94 26.74 -11.91
N LEU A 391 -6.67 26.78 -10.61
CA LEU A 391 -6.71 28.01 -9.82
C LEU A 391 -5.66 29.03 -10.27
N ASN A 392 -4.42 28.60 -10.52
CA ASN A 392 -3.36 29.47 -10.99
C ASN A 392 -3.64 30.04 -12.39
N THR A 393 -4.24 29.24 -13.28
CA THR A 393 -4.63 29.70 -14.63
C THR A 393 -5.74 30.74 -14.55
N THR A 394 -6.73 30.53 -13.68
CA THR A 394 -7.85 31.48 -13.49
C THR A 394 -7.37 32.82 -12.93
N ASN A 395 -6.40 32.79 -12.02
CA ASN A 395 -5.82 34.00 -11.43
C ASN A 395 -4.87 34.76 -12.37
N ALA A 396 -4.34 34.12 -13.41
CA ALA A 396 -3.49 34.78 -14.42
C ALA A 396 -4.30 35.50 -15.51
N ILE A 397 -5.61 35.21 -15.61
CA ILE A 397 -6.54 35.80 -16.60
C ILE A 397 -7.32 36.97 -15.99
N LYS A 398 -7.29 37.14 -14.66
CA LYS A 398 -7.80 38.30 -13.93
C LYS A 398 -6.67 39.27 -13.65
#